data_AF-A0A3L7QKD3-F1
#
_entry.id   AF-A0A3L7QKD3-F1
#
_cell.length_a   1.000
_cell.length_b   1.000
_cell.length_c   1.000
_cell.angle_alpha   90.00
_cell.angle_beta   90.00
_cell.angle_gamma   90.00
#
_symmetry.space_group_name_H-M   'P 1'
#
loop_
_entity.id
_entity.type
_entity.pdbx_description
1 polymer ?
#
loop_
_entity_poly.entity_id
_entity_poly.type
_entity_poly.pdbx_seq_one_letter_code
_entity_poly.pdbx_strand_id
1 'polypeptide(L)'
;MAIMQESSVVSQRRVYLILAFCAILSSTFPVIAQEAPKKSTARDTVEAANLEFALTSEEIDALRAQTFDILLKTGKKETGATLVEFLRNKQLPDRFRSLEFTPEGGKRNKKISTELVFQIEQGETVYEVASLPIQRYHVLVDVKKRNDAIRTRLEATGEQFWAPLTPEDAQKHIAEEKTFLEGVAKHFSTLPMQLHETEYFLFLSDMPPAQVAPYVKQLDKMNEALGQSFGFPPGHNVWRGKAVIVVFVNLLAFQEFEVQFMKNSDFGGAQGLCHQFGDGRVVTACYRGDSPEFLGAVLVHETAHGYLHRYRTTSHVVTWLNEGIADWIAGVAVPSTPEIRRRQQEAANRLRQSGSFQQQFYTSEDLESWQYGAASSIVQMLIQANPQQFQLFFNGVKEGYTWQDSLMRAYGMTPEELTIAYGQRIGLPRLTP
;
A
#
# COMPACT_ATOMS: atom_id res chain seq x y z
N MET A 1 33.30 32.81 34.32
CA MET A 1 34.45 32.96 33.42
C MET A 1 34.75 31.57 32.88
N ALA A 2 34.18 31.16 31.74
CA ALA A 2 34.58 31.53 30.37
C ALA A 2 36.03 31.09 30.10
N ILE A 3 36.38 30.29 29.08
CA ILE A 3 35.92 30.31 27.68
C ILE A 3 36.01 28.91 27.03
N MET A 4 35.05 28.66 26.15
CA MET A 4 34.92 27.63 25.11
C MET A 4 36.15 27.45 24.20
N GLN A 5 36.41 26.22 23.75
CA GLN A 5 36.99 26.00 22.42
C GLN A 5 36.11 25.03 21.62
N GLU A 6 35.53 25.57 20.56
CA GLU A 6 34.78 24.87 19.52
C GLU A 6 35.71 24.02 18.65
N SER A 7 35.31 22.79 18.35
CA SER A 7 35.83 22.03 17.22
C SER A 7 34.68 21.77 16.25
N SER A 8 34.67 22.53 15.16
CA SER A 8 33.81 22.34 14.00
C SER A 8 34.31 21.15 13.18
N VAL A 9 33.49 20.11 13.06
CA VAL A 9 33.66 19.08 12.03
C VAL A 9 32.48 19.18 11.09
N VAL A 10 32.76 19.75 9.92
CA VAL A 10 31.89 19.79 8.75
C VAL A 10 31.62 18.34 8.31
N SER A 11 30.35 17.96 8.34
CA SER A 11 29.84 16.68 7.83
C SER A 11 30.09 16.57 6.32
N GLN A 12 31.06 15.73 5.94
CA GLN A 12 31.20 15.22 4.58
C GLN A 12 30.30 13.99 4.43
N ARG A 13 29.18 14.15 3.72
CA ARG A 13 28.40 13.03 3.18
C ARG A 13 29.23 12.33 2.08
N ARG A 14 29.58 11.06 2.29
CA ARG A 14 30.03 10.10 1.26
C ARG A 14 29.10 8.89 1.42
N VAL A 15 28.17 8.64 0.51
CA VAL A 15 28.34 7.90 -0.77
C VAL A 15 29.28 6.72 -0.58
N TYR A 16 28.71 5.53 -0.37
CA TYR A 16 29.45 4.28 -0.46
C TYR A 16 29.77 4.00 -1.93
N LEU A 17 31.06 3.99 -2.21
CA LEU A 17 31.69 3.60 -3.46
C LEU A 17 31.81 2.06 -3.47
N ILE A 18 31.03 1.37 -4.30
CA ILE A 18 31.29 -0.02 -4.66
C ILE A 18 32.25 -0.01 -5.85
N LEU A 19 33.53 -0.31 -5.59
CA LEU A 19 34.51 -0.63 -6.63
C LEU A 19 34.46 -2.13 -6.89
N ALA A 20 33.79 -2.54 -7.97
CA ALA A 20 34.01 -3.82 -8.61
C ALA A 20 33.96 -3.63 -10.14
N PHE A 21 34.97 -4.18 -10.80
CA PHE A 21 35.24 -4.16 -12.24
C PHE A 21 34.00 -4.33 -13.13
N CYS A 22 33.76 -3.35 -14.02
CA CYS A 22 32.98 -3.54 -15.25
C CYS A 22 33.53 -2.63 -16.35
N ALA A 23 34.42 -3.19 -17.17
CA ALA A 23 34.63 -2.68 -18.52
C ALA A 23 33.50 -3.26 -19.39
N ILE A 24 32.39 -2.52 -19.53
CA ILE A 24 31.31 -2.86 -20.46
C ILE A 24 30.90 -1.59 -21.23
N LEU A 25 30.89 -1.78 -22.54
CA LEU A 25 30.41 -0.95 -23.63
C LEU A 25 29.24 -0.04 -23.26
N SER A 26 29.35 1.24 -23.61
CA SER A 26 28.27 2.21 -23.65
C SER A 26 27.23 1.81 -24.71
N SER A 27 26.38 0.83 -24.42
CA SER A 27 25.14 0.61 -25.17
C SER A 27 24.10 1.60 -24.65
N THR A 28 23.89 2.68 -25.39
CA THR A 28 22.70 3.52 -25.26
C THR A 28 21.48 2.64 -25.53
N PHE A 29 20.80 2.18 -24.48
CA PHE A 29 19.48 1.60 -24.65
C PHE A 29 18.53 2.72 -25.08
N PRO A 30 17.78 2.57 -26.19
CA PRO A 30 16.75 3.54 -26.52
C PRO A 30 15.72 3.53 -25.39
N VAL A 31 15.50 4.70 -24.78
CA VAL A 31 14.33 4.94 -23.96
C VAL A 31 13.14 4.73 -24.89
N ILE A 32 12.44 3.60 -24.75
CA ILE A 32 11.19 3.36 -25.46
C ILE A 32 10.22 4.39 -24.89
N ALA A 33 9.99 5.48 -25.63
CA ALA A 33 8.94 6.43 -25.33
C ALA A 33 7.63 5.63 -25.28
N GLN A 34 7.09 5.43 -24.08
CA GLN A 34 5.77 4.84 -23.91
C GLN A 34 4.78 5.73 -24.67
N GLU A 35 3.99 5.16 -25.56
CA GLU A 35 2.92 5.92 -26.22
C GLU A 35 2.01 6.48 -25.14
N ALA A 36 1.95 7.82 -25.05
CA ALA A 36 1.06 8.49 -24.13
C ALA A 36 -0.36 7.96 -24.35
N PRO A 37 -1.09 7.58 -23.29
CA PRO A 37 -2.43 7.03 -23.44
C PRO A 37 -3.29 8.02 -24.23
N LYS A 38 -3.84 7.58 -25.37
CA LYS A 38 -4.77 8.39 -26.17
C LYS A 38 -5.89 8.84 -25.24
N LYS A 39 -6.16 10.16 -25.19
CA LYS A 39 -7.27 10.74 -24.41
C LYS A 39 -8.55 9.96 -24.70
N SER A 40 -8.91 9.08 -23.77
CA SER A 40 -10.07 8.23 -23.88
C SER A 40 -11.31 9.11 -23.82
N THR A 41 -12.22 8.93 -24.77
CA THR A 41 -13.57 9.52 -24.72
C THR A 41 -14.46 8.82 -23.68
N ALA A 42 -13.94 7.83 -22.94
CA ALA A 42 -14.63 7.22 -21.82
C ALA A 42 -14.93 8.29 -20.77
N ARG A 43 -16.21 8.41 -20.41
CA ARG A 43 -16.68 9.33 -19.37
C ARG A 43 -16.21 8.95 -17.97
N ASP A 44 -15.61 7.76 -17.80
CA ASP A 44 -15.13 7.23 -16.53
C ASP A 44 -13.84 6.42 -16.72
N THR A 45 -12.80 6.79 -15.97
CA THR A 45 -11.46 6.19 -16.00
C THR A 45 -11.43 4.79 -15.38
N VAL A 46 -12.26 4.53 -14.37
CA VAL A 46 -12.34 3.22 -13.69
C VAL A 46 -12.99 2.20 -14.62
N GLU A 47 -14.10 2.56 -15.27
CA GLU A 47 -14.73 1.68 -16.26
C GLU A 47 -13.79 1.34 -17.41
N ALA A 48 -13.04 2.31 -17.92
CA ALA A 48 -12.08 2.09 -18.99
C ALA A 48 -10.97 1.11 -18.59
N ALA A 49 -10.41 1.26 -17.39
CA ALA A 49 -9.37 0.36 -16.88
C ALA A 49 -9.90 -1.07 -16.65
N ASN A 50 -11.12 -1.20 -16.12
CA ASN A 50 -11.74 -2.51 -15.89
C ASN A 50 -12.08 -3.24 -17.20
N LEU A 51 -12.41 -2.50 -18.27
CA LEU A 51 -12.72 -3.07 -19.58
C LEU A 51 -11.47 -3.55 -20.35
N GLU A 52 -10.28 -3.05 -20.03
CA GLU A 52 -9.03 -3.38 -20.73
C GLU A 52 -8.72 -4.89 -20.74
N PHE A 53 -9.03 -5.56 -19.63
CA PHE A 53 -8.80 -6.99 -19.43
C PHE A 53 -10.10 -7.77 -19.18
N ALA A 54 -11.24 -7.15 -19.48
CA ALA A 54 -12.53 -7.80 -19.35
C ALA A 54 -12.69 -8.93 -20.39
N LEU A 55 -13.37 -10.00 -19.99
CA LEU A 55 -13.78 -11.06 -20.89
C LEU A 55 -14.82 -10.55 -21.91
N THR A 56 -14.78 -11.09 -23.12
CA THR A 56 -15.82 -10.85 -24.13
C THR A 56 -17.11 -11.61 -23.79
N SER A 57 -18.20 -11.31 -24.50
CA SER A 57 -19.46 -12.05 -24.33
C SER A 57 -19.30 -13.54 -24.61
N GLU A 58 -18.52 -13.90 -25.62
CA GLU A 58 -18.28 -15.28 -26.04
C GLU A 58 -17.48 -16.04 -24.99
N GLU A 59 -16.45 -15.40 -24.41
CA GLU A 59 -15.66 -15.95 -23.31
C GLU A 59 -16.54 -16.17 -22.07
N ILE A 60 -17.41 -15.21 -21.72
CA ILE A 60 -18.37 -15.34 -20.62
C ILE A 60 -19.35 -16.49 -20.87
N ASP A 61 -19.84 -16.66 -22.11
CA ASP A 61 -20.76 -17.75 -22.45
C ASP A 61 -20.09 -19.12 -22.40
N ALA A 62 -18.79 -19.19 -22.71
CA ALA A 62 -18.02 -20.42 -22.59
C ALA A 62 -17.93 -20.92 -21.13
N LEU A 63 -18.02 -20.02 -20.13
CA LEU A 63 -17.97 -20.37 -18.71
C LEU A 63 -19.23 -21.11 -18.20
N ARG A 64 -20.34 -21.11 -18.94
CA ARG A 64 -21.58 -21.77 -18.52
C ARG A 64 -21.40 -23.26 -18.28
N ALA A 65 -22.11 -23.79 -17.28
CA ALA A 65 -22.07 -25.18 -16.85
C ALA A 65 -20.70 -25.67 -16.33
N GLN A 66 -19.73 -24.78 -16.19
CA GLN A 66 -18.44 -25.09 -15.56
C GLN A 66 -18.56 -24.94 -14.04
N THR A 67 -17.63 -25.55 -13.32
CA THR A 67 -17.59 -25.53 -11.84
C THR A 67 -16.56 -24.51 -11.37
N PHE A 68 -16.95 -23.70 -10.40
CA PHE A 68 -16.16 -22.60 -9.84
C PHE A 68 -16.18 -22.62 -8.33
N ASP A 69 -15.16 -22.02 -7.74
CA ASP A 69 -15.27 -21.51 -6.39
C ASP A 69 -15.63 -20.02 -6.44
N ILE A 70 -16.59 -19.58 -5.63
CA ILE A 70 -17.07 -18.20 -5.57
C ILE A 70 -16.67 -17.59 -4.24
N LEU A 71 -15.76 -16.62 -4.26
CA LEU A 71 -15.35 -15.88 -3.06
C LEU A 71 -16.19 -14.61 -2.91
N LEU A 72 -16.84 -14.45 -1.76
CA LEU A 72 -17.63 -13.28 -1.43
C LEU A 72 -16.78 -12.19 -0.77
N LYS A 73 -17.23 -10.94 -0.86
CA LYS A 73 -16.60 -9.79 -0.16
C LYS A 73 -16.63 -9.92 1.37
N THR A 74 -17.32 -10.91 1.92
CA THR A 74 -17.31 -11.25 3.35
C THR A 74 -16.21 -12.23 3.72
N GLY A 75 -15.42 -12.72 2.75
CA GLY A 75 -14.45 -13.81 2.95
C GLY A 75 -15.06 -15.21 2.88
N LYS A 76 -16.39 -15.34 2.83
CA LYS A 76 -17.05 -16.64 2.65
C LYS A 76 -16.78 -17.17 1.23
N LYS A 77 -16.36 -18.43 1.12
CA LYS A 77 -16.16 -19.15 -0.15
C LYS A 77 -17.25 -20.20 -0.35
N GLU A 78 -17.90 -20.20 -1.51
CA GLU A 78 -18.78 -21.28 -1.97
C GLU A 78 -17.98 -22.15 -2.94
N THR A 79 -17.62 -23.37 -2.54
CA THR A 79 -16.79 -24.27 -3.35
C THR A 79 -17.63 -25.14 -4.28
N GLY A 80 -17.05 -25.54 -5.42
CA GLY A 80 -17.68 -26.53 -6.31
C GLY A 80 -19.03 -26.08 -6.89
N ALA A 81 -19.26 -24.78 -7.01
CA ALA A 81 -20.49 -24.20 -7.54
C ALA A 81 -20.53 -24.32 -9.07
N THR A 82 -21.54 -25.00 -9.61
CA THR A 82 -21.75 -25.05 -11.07
C THR A 82 -22.44 -23.77 -11.54
N LEU A 83 -21.77 -22.98 -12.37
CA LEU A 83 -22.34 -21.77 -12.93
C LEU A 83 -23.48 -22.11 -13.90
N VAL A 84 -24.65 -21.53 -13.68
CA VAL A 84 -25.81 -21.69 -14.58
C VAL A 84 -25.79 -20.59 -15.63
N GLU A 85 -25.77 -19.33 -15.21
CA GLU A 85 -25.78 -18.17 -16.11
C GLU A 85 -25.34 -16.87 -15.41
N PHE A 86 -24.71 -15.98 -16.17
CA PHE A 86 -24.62 -14.56 -15.82
C PHE A 86 -25.88 -13.83 -16.27
N LEU A 87 -26.57 -13.16 -15.35
CA LEU A 87 -27.78 -12.40 -15.66
C LEU A 87 -27.41 -11.05 -16.28
N ARG A 88 -27.38 -11.05 -17.62
CA ARG A 88 -26.87 -9.97 -18.48
C ARG A 88 -27.97 -9.08 -19.07
N ASN A 89 -27.58 -7.90 -19.54
CA ASN A 89 -28.42 -7.06 -20.38
C ASN A 89 -28.23 -7.45 -21.86
N LYS A 90 -29.32 -7.57 -22.64
CA LYS A 90 -29.26 -7.87 -24.09
C LYS A 90 -28.41 -6.86 -24.89
N GLN A 91 -28.36 -5.60 -24.46
CA GLN A 91 -27.60 -4.55 -25.14
C GLN A 91 -26.12 -4.56 -24.78
N LEU A 92 -25.76 -5.18 -23.66
CA LEU A 92 -24.40 -5.20 -23.11
C LEU A 92 -24.09 -6.64 -22.65
N PRO A 93 -23.86 -7.56 -23.59
CA PRO A 93 -23.77 -9.00 -23.31
C PRO A 93 -22.43 -9.42 -22.66
N ASP A 94 -21.50 -8.48 -22.50
CA ASP A 94 -20.28 -8.58 -21.69
C ASP A 94 -20.51 -8.19 -20.21
N ARG A 95 -21.70 -7.68 -19.85
CA ARG A 95 -21.97 -7.03 -18.56
C ARG A 95 -23.13 -7.67 -17.82
N PHE A 96 -22.97 -7.83 -16.52
CA PHE A 96 -23.93 -8.54 -15.67
C PHE A 96 -24.11 -7.87 -14.29
N ARG A 97 -25.22 -8.18 -13.61
CA ARG A 97 -25.54 -7.66 -12.25
C ARG A 97 -25.67 -8.76 -11.20
N SER A 98 -25.79 -9.99 -11.65
CA SER A 98 -25.99 -11.15 -10.80
C SER A 98 -25.50 -12.38 -11.56
N LEU A 99 -25.14 -13.40 -10.82
CA LEU A 99 -24.87 -14.72 -11.37
C LEU A 99 -25.80 -15.74 -10.70
N GLU A 100 -26.21 -16.74 -11.45
CA GLU A 100 -26.98 -17.88 -10.99
C GLU A 100 -26.10 -19.13 -11.03
N PHE A 101 -26.10 -19.89 -9.94
CA PHE A 101 -25.26 -21.07 -9.79
C PHE A 101 -25.98 -22.17 -9.02
N THR A 102 -25.59 -23.42 -9.22
CA THR A 102 -26.02 -24.56 -8.41
C THR A 102 -24.91 -24.87 -7.41
N PRO A 103 -25.15 -24.77 -6.09
CA PRO A 103 -24.15 -25.18 -5.09
C PRO A 103 -23.76 -26.65 -5.25
N GLU A 104 -22.56 -27.01 -4.81
CA GLU A 104 -22.11 -28.41 -4.81
C GLU A 104 -23.12 -29.33 -4.08
N GLY A 105 -23.57 -30.39 -4.74
CA GLY A 105 -24.60 -31.31 -4.23
C GLY A 105 -26.01 -30.71 -4.10
N GLY A 106 -26.19 -29.43 -4.43
CA GLY A 106 -27.47 -28.73 -4.39
C GLY A 106 -28.39 -29.12 -5.55
N LYS A 107 -29.70 -29.16 -5.28
CA LYS A 107 -30.73 -29.39 -6.33
C LYS A 107 -31.39 -28.11 -6.83
N ARG A 108 -31.14 -26.98 -6.17
CA ARG A 108 -31.77 -25.69 -6.46
C ARG A 108 -30.71 -24.66 -6.77
N ASN A 109 -30.96 -23.90 -7.83
CA ASN A 109 -30.14 -22.77 -8.19
C ASN A 109 -30.24 -21.69 -7.10
N LYS A 110 -29.13 -21.00 -6.86
CA LYS A 110 -29.04 -19.78 -6.09
C LYS A 110 -28.68 -18.63 -7.01
N LYS A 111 -29.27 -17.47 -6.75
CA LYS A 111 -28.92 -16.22 -7.39
C LYS A 111 -28.19 -15.33 -6.38
N ILE A 112 -27.07 -14.75 -6.80
CA ILE A 112 -26.30 -13.81 -5.98
C ILE A 112 -26.01 -12.52 -6.75
N SER A 113 -26.10 -11.39 -6.05
CA SER A 113 -25.69 -10.09 -6.59
C SER A 113 -24.17 -10.06 -6.75
N THR A 114 -23.68 -9.55 -7.88
CA THR A 114 -22.24 -9.39 -8.12
C THR A 114 -21.58 -8.40 -7.18
N GLU A 115 -22.35 -7.48 -6.61
CA GLU A 115 -21.87 -6.56 -5.56
C GLU A 115 -21.34 -7.30 -4.32
N LEU A 116 -21.79 -8.53 -4.09
CA LEU A 116 -21.37 -9.38 -2.98
C LEU A 116 -20.22 -10.33 -3.35
N VAL A 117 -19.92 -10.47 -4.64
CA VAL A 117 -18.88 -11.36 -5.14
C VAL A 117 -17.59 -10.57 -5.27
N PHE A 118 -16.50 -11.15 -4.81
CA PHE A 118 -15.15 -10.59 -4.94
C PHE A 118 -14.47 -11.17 -6.19
N GLN A 119 -14.39 -12.49 -6.29
CA GLN A 119 -13.82 -13.20 -7.44
C GLN A 119 -14.49 -14.57 -7.64
N ILE A 120 -14.29 -15.13 -8.82
CA ILE A 120 -14.61 -16.54 -9.12
C ILE A 120 -13.34 -17.26 -9.60
N GLU A 121 -13.18 -18.50 -9.19
CA GLU A 121 -11.98 -19.30 -9.46
C GLU A 121 -12.36 -20.58 -10.20
N GLN A 122 -11.61 -20.93 -11.23
CA GLN A 122 -11.78 -22.15 -12.02
C GLN A 122 -10.44 -22.87 -12.15
N GLY A 123 -10.19 -23.83 -11.27
CA GLY A 123 -8.87 -24.46 -11.19
C GLY A 123 -7.81 -23.40 -10.86
N GLU A 124 -6.87 -23.18 -11.78
CA GLU A 124 -5.80 -22.17 -11.63
C GLU A 124 -6.19 -20.79 -12.16
N THR A 125 -7.31 -20.68 -12.88
CA THR A 125 -7.75 -19.41 -13.47
C THR A 125 -8.57 -18.62 -12.46
N VAL A 126 -8.22 -17.35 -12.26
CA VAL A 126 -8.94 -16.44 -11.36
C VAL A 126 -9.56 -15.32 -12.18
N TYR A 127 -10.85 -15.07 -11.96
CA TYR A 127 -11.56 -13.94 -12.56
C TYR A 127 -12.03 -12.99 -11.46
N GLU A 128 -11.59 -11.73 -11.56
CA GLU A 128 -12.04 -10.67 -10.65
C GLU A 128 -13.38 -10.09 -11.14
N VAL A 129 -14.33 -9.87 -10.21
CA VAL A 129 -15.62 -9.24 -10.51
C VAL A 129 -15.47 -7.73 -10.36
N ALA A 130 -15.13 -7.04 -11.45
CA ALA A 130 -14.85 -5.62 -11.45
C ALA A 130 -16.12 -4.78 -11.68
N SER A 131 -16.31 -3.73 -10.87
CA SER A 131 -17.47 -2.84 -10.94
C SER A 131 -17.35 -1.81 -12.07
N LEU A 132 -18.47 -1.53 -12.74
CA LEU A 132 -18.65 -0.41 -13.66
C LEU A 132 -19.63 0.61 -13.03
N PRO A 133 -19.11 1.59 -12.24
CA PRO A 133 -19.93 2.38 -11.32
C PRO A 133 -20.98 3.27 -12.02
N ILE A 134 -20.69 3.82 -13.20
CA ILE A 134 -21.64 4.67 -13.93
C ILE A 134 -22.79 3.83 -14.48
N GLN A 135 -22.45 2.70 -15.08
CA GLN A 135 -23.44 1.84 -15.72
C GLN A 135 -24.19 0.95 -14.72
N ARG A 136 -23.66 0.78 -13.51
CA ARG A 136 -24.17 -0.13 -12.47
C ARG A 136 -24.23 -1.57 -12.98
N TYR A 137 -23.13 -2.02 -13.57
CA TYR A 137 -22.89 -3.40 -13.99
C TYR A 137 -21.52 -3.86 -13.50
N HIS A 138 -21.20 -5.13 -13.74
CA HIS A 138 -19.89 -5.71 -13.50
C HIS A 138 -19.40 -6.42 -14.75
N VAL A 139 -18.10 -6.60 -14.83
CA VAL A 139 -17.39 -7.41 -15.83
C VAL A 139 -16.52 -8.44 -15.12
N LEU A 140 -16.14 -9.50 -15.84
CA LEU A 140 -15.10 -10.43 -15.37
C LEU A 140 -13.78 -10.03 -15.96
N VAL A 141 -12.77 -9.81 -15.11
CA VAL A 141 -11.40 -9.53 -15.52
C VAL A 141 -10.57 -10.79 -15.37
N ASP A 142 -9.92 -11.22 -16.45
CA ASP A 142 -8.94 -12.32 -16.40
C ASP A 142 -7.67 -11.83 -15.69
N VAL A 143 -7.47 -12.32 -14.45
CA VAL A 143 -6.35 -11.89 -13.60
C VAL A 143 -5.02 -12.33 -14.18
N LYS A 144 -4.95 -13.49 -14.85
CA LYS A 144 -3.71 -13.97 -15.47
C LYS A 144 -3.32 -13.07 -16.64
N LYS A 145 -4.26 -12.77 -17.55
CA LYS A 145 -4.03 -11.87 -18.68
C LYS A 145 -3.55 -10.50 -18.22
N ARG A 146 -4.18 -9.94 -17.19
CA ARG A 146 -3.77 -8.67 -16.58
C ARG A 146 -2.36 -8.76 -15.97
N ASN A 147 -2.08 -9.81 -15.19
CA ASN A 147 -0.78 -9.98 -14.53
C ASN A 147 0.35 -10.21 -15.54
N ASP A 148 0.12 -10.91 -16.65
CA ASP A 148 1.11 -11.09 -17.71
C ASP A 148 1.47 -9.75 -18.39
N ALA A 149 0.48 -8.87 -18.60
CA ALA A 149 0.74 -7.51 -19.09
C ALA A 149 1.51 -6.65 -18.07
N ILE A 150 1.16 -6.74 -16.78
CA ILE A 150 1.87 -6.03 -15.70
C ILE A 150 3.32 -6.52 -15.61
N ARG A 151 3.56 -7.84 -15.64
CA ARG A 151 4.91 -8.44 -15.57
C ARG A 151 5.81 -7.87 -16.66
N THR A 152 5.31 -7.79 -17.89
CA THR A 152 6.03 -7.20 -19.02
C THR A 152 6.43 -5.75 -18.75
N ARG A 153 5.58 -4.96 -18.06
CA ARG A 153 5.88 -3.58 -17.70
C ARG A 153 6.94 -3.48 -16.60
N LEU A 154 6.81 -4.29 -15.55
CA LEU A 154 7.74 -4.33 -14.42
C LEU A 154 9.15 -4.76 -14.85
N GLU A 155 9.24 -5.76 -15.73
CA GLU A 155 10.52 -6.22 -16.27
C GLU A 155 11.30 -5.10 -16.98
N ALA A 156 10.60 -4.14 -17.61
CA ALA A 156 11.21 -3.00 -18.27
C ALA A 156 11.86 -2.00 -17.30
N THR A 157 11.47 -1.99 -16.03
CA THR A 157 12.02 -1.13 -14.96
C THR A 157 12.89 -1.90 -13.96
N GLY A 158 13.10 -3.20 -14.16
CA GLY A 158 13.81 -4.06 -13.22
C GLY A 158 13.03 -4.37 -11.94
N GLU A 159 11.72 -4.13 -11.95
CA GLU A 159 10.80 -4.43 -10.86
C GLU A 159 10.12 -5.79 -11.11
N GLN A 160 9.46 -6.33 -10.08
CA GLN A 160 8.81 -7.64 -10.18
C GLN A 160 7.61 -7.77 -9.24
N PHE A 161 6.76 -8.75 -9.51
CA PHE A 161 5.82 -9.23 -8.51
C PHE A 161 6.56 -9.82 -7.32
N TRP A 162 6.01 -9.64 -6.13
CA TRP A 162 6.43 -10.46 -5.00
C TRP A 162 6.04 -11.91 -5.25
N ALA A 163 6.91 -12.84 -4.88
CA ALA A 163 6.61 -14.26 -5.02
C ALA A 163 5.33 -14.62 -4.23
N PRO A 164 4.43 -15.44 -4.81
CA PRO A 164 3.31 -15.99 -4.07
C PRO A 164 3.83 -16.74 -2.84
N LEU A 165 3.20 -16.51 -1.69
CA LEU A 165 3.61 -17.13 -0.44
C LEU A 165 2.82 -18.41 -0.22
N THR A 166 3.50 -19.55 -0.22
CA THR A 166 2.89 -20.83 0.18
C THR A 166 2.69 -20.84 1.71
N PRO A 167 1.74 -21.63 2.24
CA PRO A 167 1.61 -21.80 3.70
C PRO A 167 2.91 -22.25 4.36
N GLU A 168 3.68 -23.12 3.70
CA GLU A 168 4.96 -23.63 4.18
C GLU A 168 6.02 -22.51 4.24
N ASP A 169 6.13 -21.70 3.19
CA ASP A 169 7.05 -20.54 3.16
C ASP A 169 6.66 -19.51 4.21
N ALA A 170 5.35 -19.25 4.39
CA ALA A 170 4.86 -18.35 5.41
C ALA A 170 5.29 -18.80 6.82
N GLN A 171 5.12 -20.08 7.14
CA GLN A 171 5.54 -20.63 8.44
C GLN A 171 7.05 -20.58 8.63
N LYS A 172 7.81 -20.84 7.57
CA LYS A 172 9.27 -20.72 7.59
C LYS A 172 9.70 -19.28 7.92
N HIS A 173 9.10 -18.28 7.28
CA HIS A 173 9.43 -16.87 7.54
C HIS A 173 9.02 -16.43 8.94
N ILE A 174 7.87 -16.88 9.45
CA ILE A 174 7.46 -16.64 10.83
C ILE A 174 8.48 -17.22 11.82
N ALA A 175 9.03 -18.41 11.56
CA ALA A 175 10.05 -19.02 12.40
C ALA A 175 11.39 -18.23 12.36
N GLU A 176 11.79 -17.75 11.18
CA GLU A 176 12.96 -16.88 11.00
C GLU A 176 12.79 -15.56 11.78
N GLU A 177 11.62 -14.93 11.68
CA GLU A 177 11.27 -13.70 12.39
C GLU A 177 11.24 -13.89 13.91
N LYS A 178 10.69 -15.00 14.40
CA LYS A 178 10.71 -15.35 15.83
C LYS A 178 12.13 -15.57 16.34
N THR A 179 12.97 -16.28 15.59
CA THR A 179 14.38 -16.49 15.93
C THR A 179 15.12 -15.15 16.03
N PHE A 180 14.86 -14.22 15.10
CA PHE A 180 15.39 -12.87 15.16
C PHE A 180 14.96 -12.15 16.45
N LEU A 181 13.66 -12.18 16.79
CA LEU A 181 13.12 -11.53 17.98
C LEU A 181 13.60 -12.16 19.30
N GLU A 182 13.86 -13.47 19.33
CA GLU A 182 14.53 -14.13 20.47
C GLU A 182 15.95 -13.60 20.66
N GLY A 183 16.69 -13.35 19.57
CA GLY A 183 17.99 -12.71 19.60
C GLY A 183 17.93 -11.29 20.19
N VAL A 184 16.92 -10.51 19.78
CA VAL A 184 16.67 -9.17 20.33
C VAL A 184 16.34 -9.24 21.82
N ALA A 185 15.39 -10.10 22.23
CA ALA A 185 15.01 -10.25 23.63
C ALA A 185 16.18 -10.70 24.52
N LYS A 186 17.04 -11.58 24.03
CA LYS A 186 18.26 -12.01 24.73
C LYS A 186 19.27 -10.87 24.90
N HIS A 187 19.47 -10.05 23.87
CA HIS A 187 20.34 -8.87 23.95
C HIS A 187 19.85 -7.89 25.02
N PHE A 188 18.54 -7.62 25.03
CA PHE A 188 17.87 -6.77 26.02
C PHE A 188 17.38 -7.53 27.25
N SER A 189 18.13 -8.52 27.72
CA SER A 189 17.72 -9.42 28.83
C SER A 189 17.47 -8.74 30.19
N THR A 190 17.91 -7.50 30.36
CA THR A 190 17.62 -6.68 31.54
C THR A 190 16.25 -5.99 31.46
N LEU A 191 15.65 -5.92 30.28
CA LEU A 191 14.31 -5.40 30.06
C LEU A 191 13.30 -6.56 30.06
N PRO A 192 12.06 -6.34 30.55
CA PRO A 192 11.02 -7.36 30.56
C PRO A 192 10.40 -7.54 29.16
N MET A 193 11.20 -7.90 28.16
CA MET A 193 10.78 -8.06 26.76
C MET A 193 9.75 -9.19 26.62
N GLN A 194 8.60 -8.90 26.01
CA GLN A 194 7.51 -9.85 25.77
C GLN A 194 7.08 -9.82 24.30
N LEU A 195 6.89 -11.00 23.73
CA LEU A 195 6.37 -11.18 22.38
C LEU A 195 4.85 -11.33 22.41
N HIS A 196 4.16 -10.49 21.64
CA HIS A 196 2.74 -10.53 21.38
C HIS A 196 2.51 -10.84 19.91
N GLU A 197 1.72 -11.88 19.61
CA GLU A 197 1.51 -12.33 18.23
C GLU A 197 0.03 -12.17 17.84
N THR A 198 -0.23 -11.59 16.67
CA THR A 198 -1.56 -11.54 16.04
C THR A 198 -1.58 -12.30 14.73
N GLU A 199 -2.67 -12.20 13.98
CA GLU A 199 -2.77 -12.73 12.61
C GLU A 199 -1.68 -12.16 11.70
N TYR A 200 -1.37 -10.86 11.80
CA TYR A 200 -0.47 -10.17 10.87
C TYR A 200 0.87 -9.76 11.47
N PHE A 201 1.00 -9.70 12.80
CA PHE A 201 2.14 -9.06 13.46
C PHE A 201 2.83 -9.93 14.51
N LEU A 202 4.15 -9.75 14.62
CA LEU A 202 4.98 -10.18 15.75
C LEU A 202 5.46 -8.92 16.47
N PHE A 203 4.88 -8.62 17.64
CA PHE A 203 5.11 -7.39 18.38
C PHE A 203 5.94 -7.67 19.64
N LEU A 204 7.20 -7.25 19.67
CA LEU A 204 8.12 -7.43 20.80
C LEU A 204 8.28 -6.10 21.56
N SER A 205 8.07 -6.11 22.88
CA SER A 205 8.21 -4.88 23.68
C SER A 205 8.52 -5.14 25.16
N ASP A 206 9.17 -4.18 25.83
CA ASP A 206 9.32 -4.10 27.29
C ASP A 206 8.14 -3.41 28.00
N MET A 207 7.08 -3.05 27.25
CA MET A 207 5.86 -2.48 27.81
C MET A 207 5.01 -3.53 28.54
N PRO A 208 4.27 -3.13 29.60
CA PRO A 208 3.28 -4.01 30.22
C PRO A 208 2.21 -4.46 29.20
N PRO A 209 1.74 -5.72 29.21
CA PRO A 209 0.79 -6.25 28.23
C PRO A 209 -0.49 -5.42 28.06
N ALA A 210 -1.02 -4.86 29.16
CA ALA A 210 -2.21 -4.02 29.13
C ALA A 210 -2.02 -2.73 28.29
N GLN A 211 -0.79 -2.24 28.17
CA GLN A 211 -0.45 -1.07 27.37
C GLN A 211 -0.19 -1.42 25.91
N VAL A 212 0.16 -2.68 25.59
CA VAL A 212 0.40 -3.14 24.22
C VAL A 212 -0.90 -3.38 23.45
N ALA A 213 -1.94 -3.90 24.13
CA ALA A 213 -3.18 -4.33 23.50
C ALA A 213 -3.84 -3.28 22.56
N PRO A 214 -3.89 -1.97 22.89
CA PRO A 214 -4.43 -0.97 21.98
C PRO A 214 -3.67 -0.82 20.67
N TYR A 215 -2.33 -0.90 20.69
CA TYR A 215 -1.49 -0.72 19.51
C TYR A 215 -1.62 -1.86 18.53
N VAL A 216 -1.65 -3.08 19.05
CA VAL A 216 -1.84 -4.29 18.25
C VAL A 216 -3.19 -4.23 17.50
N LYS A 217 -4.26 -3.80 18.17
CA LYS A 217 -5.57 -3.59 17.54
C LYS A 217 -5.55 -2.49 16.46
N GLN A 218 -4.76 -1.43 16.67
CA GLN A 218 -4.61 -0.34 15.69
C GLN A 218 -3.86 -0.82 14.43
N LEU A 219 -2.85 -1.67 14.58
CA LEU A 219 -2.11 -2.27 13.47
C LEU A 219 -2.99 -3.24 12.66
N ASP A 220 -3.78 -4.10 13.32
CA ASP A 220 -4.74 -4.98 12.62
C ASP A 220 -5.76 -4.14 11.83
N LYS A 221 -6.31 -3.09 12.45
CA LYS A 221 -7.23 -2.14 11.76
C LYS A 221 -6.56 -1.45 10.57
N MET A 222 -5.28 -1.09 10.67
CA MET A 222 -4.53 -0.52 9.54
C MET A 222 -4.44 -1.54 8.40
N ASN A 223 -4.07 -2.80 8.69
CA ASN A 223 -3.95 -3.85 7.68
C ASN A 223 -5.30 -4.07 6.94
N GLU A 224 -6.40 -4.17 7.69
CA GLU A 224 -7.75 -4.31 7.14
C GLU A 224 -8.15 -3.10 6.29
N ALA A 225 -7.93 -1.88 6.78
CA ALA A 225 -8.32 -0.66 6.08
C ALA A 225 -7.52 -0.45 4.78
N LEU A 226 -6.21 -0.75 4.79
CA LEU A 226 -5.38 -0.71 3.57
C LEU A 226 -5.77 -1.83 2.60
N GLY A 227 -6.02 -3.04 3.11
CA GLY A 227 -6.49 -4.17 2.30
C GLY A 227 -7.78 -3.84 1.56
N GLN A 228 -8.76 -3.29 2.27
CA GLN A 228 -10.02 -2.83 1.69
C GLN A 228 -9.81 -1.69 0.67
N SER A 229 -9.00 -0.69 1.01
CA SER A 229 -8.80 0.49 0.17
C SER A 229 -8.06 0.18 -1.13
N PHE A 230 -7.22 -0.86 -1.14
CA PHE A 230 -6.47 -1.27 -2.31
C PHE A 230 -7.05 -2.48 -3.05
N GLY A 231 -8.10 -3.08 -2.50
CA GLY A 231 -8.88 -4.15 -3.12
C GLY A 231 -8.26 -5.54 -2.96
N PHE A 232 -7.59 -5.80 -1.85
CA PHE A 232 -7.33 -7.16 -1.45
C PHE A 232 -8.60 -7.82 -0.88
N PRO A 233 -8.70 -9.16 -0.97
CA PRO A 233 -9.76 -9.87 -0.28
C PRO A 233 -9.63 -9.69 1.24
N PRO A 234 -10.74 -9.74 1.99
CA PRO A 234 -10.68 -9.75 3.45
C PRO A 234 -9.76 -10.87 3.97
N GLY A 235 -8.96 -10.57 4.99
CA GLY A 235 -8.02 -11.54 5.55
C GLY A 235 -6.72 -11.72 4.76
N HIS A 236 -6.51 -10.98 3.67
CA HIS A 236 -5.28 -11.11 2.90
C HIS A 236 -4.07 -10.63 3.71
N ASN A 237 -3.07 -11.50 3.82
CA ASN A 237 -1.79 -11.18 4.43
C ASN A 237 -0.80 -10.71 3.36
N VAL A 238 -0.40 -9.44 3.42
CA VAL A 238 0.61 -8.88 2.50
C VAL A 238 2.05 -9.22 2.90
N TRP A 239 2.25 -9.60 4.17
CA TRP A 239 3.56 -9.83 4.73
C TRP A 239 4.15 -11.13 4.21
N ARG A 240 5.48 -11.21 4.14
CA ARG A 240 6.20 -12.45 3.79
C ARG A 240 6.06 -13.54 4.88
N GLY A 241 5.59 -13.16 6.05
CA GLY A 241 5.21 -14.03 7.16
C GLY A 241 4.32 -13.20 8.05
N LYS A 242 4.91 -12.49 9.01
CA LYS A 242 4.26 -11.42 9.77
C LYS A 242 5.14 -10.17 9.77
N ALA A 243 4.54 -8.99 9.86
CA ALA A 243 5.33 -7.79 10.08
C ALA A 243 5.93 -7.81 11.49
N VAL A 244 7.23 -7.59 11.58
CA VAL A 244 7.95 -7.53 12.86
C VAL A 244 7.88 -6.11 13.40
N ILE A 245 7.37 -5.97 14.61
CA ILE A 245 7.24 -4.69 15.31
C ILE A 245 8.04 -4.77 16.61
N VAL A 246 8.97 -3.84 16.83
CA VAL A 246 9.77 -3.78 18.06
C VAL A 246 9.58 -2.42 18.72
N VAL A 247 9.09 -2.41 19.96
CA VAL A 247 8.81 -1.16 20.68
C VAL A 247 9.52 -1.14 22.02
N PHE A 248 10.34 -0.11 22.24
CA PHE A 248 11.00 0.11 23.52
C PHE A 248 10.31 1.22 24.32
N VAL A 249 10.25 1.10 25.64
CA VAL A 249 9.76 2.18 26.51
C VAL A 249 10.69 3.39 26.42
N ASN A 250 12.00 3.18 26.29
CA ASN A 250 13.01 4.23 26.36
C ASN A 250 13.79 4.41 25.05
N LEU A 251 14.20 5.66 24.79
CA LEU A 251 14.94 6.04 23.59
C LEU A 251 16.30 5.32 23.46
N LEU A 252 17.03 5.12 24.57
CA LEU A 252 18.36 4.52 24.52
C LEU A 252 18.34 3.07 24.01
N ALA A 253 17.37 2.27 24.45
CA ALA A 253 17.21 0.89 23.98
C ALA A 253 16.80 0.83 22.50
N PHE A 254 15.97 1.77 22.04
CA PHE A 254 15.66 1.92 20.61
C PHE A 254 16.90 2.27 19.79
N GLN A 255 17.71 3.24 20.22
CA GLN A 255 18.95 3.61 19.56
C GLN A 255 19.94 2.43 19.51
N GLU A 256 20.06 1.71 20.62
CA GLU A 256 20.88 0.51 20.69
C GLU A 256 20.37 -0.57 19.72
N PHE A 257 19.05 -0.78 19.62
CA PHE A 257 18.46 -1.71 18.67
C PHE A 257 18.79 -1.32 17.21
N GLU A 258 18.63 -0.05 16.86
CA GLU A 258 18.94 0.46 15.52
C GLU A 258 20.39 0.19 15.13
N VAL A 259 21.34 0.48 16.04
CA VAL A 259 22.77 0.24 15.80
C VAL A 259 23.09 -1.25 15.74
N GLN A 260 22.60 -2.04 16.69
CA GLN A 260 23.00 -3.45 16.84
C GLN A 260 22.34 -4.37 15.82
N PHE A 261 21.05 -4.20 15.57
CA PHE A 261 20.27 -5.12 14.75
C PHE A 261 20.01 -4.58 13.35
N MET A 262 19.68 -3.29 13.21
CA MET A 262 19.36 -2.69 11.91
C MET A 262 20.58 -2.09 11.19
N LYS A 263 21.72 -2.00 11.88
CA LYS A 263 22.97 -1.40 11.38
C LYS A 263 22.79 0.06 10.96
N ASN A 264 21.89 0.75 11.65
CA ASN A 264 21.58 2.16 11.44
C ASN A 264 22.09 3.01 12.60
N SER A 265 23.18 3.76 12.38
CA SER A 265 23.72 4.69 13.38
C SER A 265 23.17 6.12 13.25
N ASP A 266 22.41 6.41 12.19
CA ASP A 266 21.83 7.72 11.91
C ASP A 266 20.31 7.62 11.80
N PHE A 267 19.65 7.62 12.95
CA PHE A 267 18.19 7.54 13.05
C PHE A 267 17.52 8.92 13.05
N GLY A 268 18.26 10.01 12.77
CA GLY A 268 17.70 11.34 12.51
C GLY A 268 16.83 11.96 13.62
N GLY A 269 16.87 11.42 14.85
CA GLY A 269 15.96 11.79 15.93
C GLY A 269 14.51 11.31 15.73
N ALA A 270 14.25 10.39 14.80
CA ALA A 270 12.94 9.83 14.55
C ALA A 270 12.43 9.01 15.75
N GLN A 271 11.11 9.02 15.98
CA GLN A 271 10.48 8.22 17.03
C GLN A 271 10.27 6.77 16.61
N GLY A 272 10.15 6.53 15.31
CA GLY A 272 10.06 5.22 14.72
C GLY A 272 10.73 5.19 13.36
N LEU A 273 11.05 3.99 12.90
CA LEU A 273 11.63 3.71 11.59
C LEU A 273 11.06 2.41 11.05
N CYS A 274 10.77 2.39 9.75
CA CYS A 274 10.45 1.19 8.99
C CYS A 274 11.65 0.71 8.15
N HIS A 275 12.16 -0.48 8.45
CA HIS A 275 13.22 -1.13 7.70
C HIS A 275 12.65 -2.10 6.68
N GLN A 276 12.94 -1.86 5.40
CA GLN A 276 12.44 -2.64 4.26
C GLN A 276 13.61 -3.38 3.60
N PHE A 277 13.45 -4.68 3.36
CA PHE A 277 14.48 -5.50 2.77
C PHE A 277 14.07 -5.98 1.37
N GLY A 278 15.05 -6.21 0.49
CA GLY A 278 14.82 -6.63 -0.90
C GLY A 278 14.19 -8.03 -1.03
N ASP A 279 14.24 -8.84 0.03
CA ASP A 279 13.56 -10.13 0.12
C ASP A 279 12.12 -10.01 0.66
N GLY A 280 11.61 -8.78 0.85
CA GLY A 280 10.27 -8.51 1.35
C GLY A 280 10.12 -8.68 2.87
N ARG A 281 11.22 -8.79 3.63
CA ARG A 281 11.13 -8.64 5.09
C ARG A 281 10.84 -7.18 5.45
N VAL A 282 10.10 -6.97 6.54
CA VAL A 282 9.78 -5.64 7.12
C VAL A 282 10.00 -5.69 8.63
N VAL A 283 10.73 -4.71 9.16
CA VAL A 283 10.90 -4.51 10.60
C VAL A 283 10.59 -3.06 10.93
N THR A 284 9.55 -2.83 11.73
CA THR A 284 9.25 -1.51 12.29
C THR A 284 9.78 -1.44 13.70
N ALA A 285 10.56 -0.40 14.01
CA ALA A 285 11.05 -0.16 15.36
C ALA A 285 10.63 1.22 15.85
N CYS A 286 10.20 1.33 17.10
CA CYS A 286 9.83 2.60 17.71
C CYS A 286 10.26 2.67 19.17
N TYR A 287 10.29 3.88 19.73
CA TYR A 287 10.21 4.06 21.18
C TYR A 287 8.92 4.76 21.60
N ARG A 288 8.47 4.48 22.83
CA ARG A 288 7.15 4.86 23.33
C ARG A 288 6.93 6.38 23.35
N GLY A 289 7.92 7.14 23.81
CA GLY A 289 7.76 8.58 24.07
C GLY A 289 6.71 8.86 25.16
N ASP A 290 6.27 10.11 25.24
CA ASP A 290 5.40 10.58 26.33
C ASP A 290 3.90 10.47 26.04
N SER A 291 3.50 10.45 24.76
CA SER A 291 2.09 10.36 24.35
C SER A 291 1.76 8.96 23.81
N PRO A 292 0.91 8.19 24.50
CA PRO A 292 0.43 6.91 24.01
C PRO A 292 -0.29 7.01 22.67
N GLU A 293 -1.07 8.07 22.44
CA GLU A 293 -1.81 8.29 21.19
C GLU A 293 -0.86 8.61 20.04
N PHE A 294 0.19 9.39 20.29
CA PHE A 294 1.19 9.69 19.29
C PHE A 294 2.00 8.45 18.92
N LEU A 295 2.39 7.62 19.90
CA LEU A 295 3.03 6.33 19.62
C LEU A 295 2.18 5.46 18.70
N GLY A 296 0.87 5.38 18.95
CA GLY A 296 -0.03 4.62 18.10
C GLY A 296 -0.02 5.13 16.65
N ALA A 297 -0.04 6.46 16.48
CA ALA A 297 0.05 7.08 15.17
C ALA A 297 1.38 6.79 14.46
N VAL A 298 2.51 6.90 15.19
CA VAL A 298 3.86 6.57 14.67
C VAL A 298 3.94 5.10 14.26
N LEU A 299 3.47 4.17 15.11
CA LEU A 299 3.49 2.73 14.79
C LEU A 299 2.72 2.41 13.51
N VAL A 300 1.52 2.99 13.36
CA VAL A 300 0.73 2.80 12.14
C VAL A 300 1.40 3.45 10.94
N HIS A 301 1.94 4.66 11.08
CA HIS A 301 2.64 5.36 10.01
C HIS A 301 3.84 4.54 9.49
N GLU A 302 4.75 4.15 10.37
CA GLU A 302 5.94 3.38 9.99
C GLU A 302 5.55 2.03 9.38
N THR A 303 4.59 1.32 9.99
CA THR A 303 4.15 0.02 9.47
C THR A 303 3.46 0.14 8.12
N ALA A 304 2.79 1.27 7.84
CA ALA A 304 2.19 1.51 6.53
C ALA A 304 3.23 1.56 5.42
N HIS A 305 4.43 2.14 5.64
CA HIS A 305 5.51 2.07 4.65
C HIS A 305 5.87 0.62 4.31
N GLY A 306 6.00 -0.24 5.32
CA GLY A 306 6.24 -1.66 5.14
C GLY A 306 5.13 -2.36 4.35
N TYR A 307 3.87 -1.98 4.61
CA TYR A 307 2.71 -2.51 3.88
C TYR A 307 2.80 -2.13 2.40
N LEU A 308 3.11 -0.86 2.08
CA LEU A 308 3.22 -0.36 0.71
C LEU A 308 4.42 -0.97 -0.04
N HIS A 309 5.52 -1.24 0.66
CA HIS A 309 6.65 -2.04 0.15
C HIS A 309 6.19 -3.43 -0.29
N ARG A 310 5.41 -4.11 0.55
CA ARG A 310 4.96 -5.49 0.29
C ARG A 310 3.73 -5.62 -0.59
N TYR A 311 3.05 -4.52 -0.88
CA TYR A 311 1.87 -4.52 -1.70
C TYR A 311 2.17 -4.97 -3.14
N ARG A 312 1.72 -6.16 -3.54
CA ARG A 312 1.75 -6.75 -4.91
C ARG A 312 3.12 -6.89 -5.59
N THR A 313 3.92 -5.84 -5.69
CA THR A 313 5.15 -5.75 -6.46
C THR A 313 6.25 -5.01 -5.70
N THR A 314 7.49 -5.10 -6.19
CA THR A 314 8.63 -4.33 -5.69
C THR A 314 8.63 -2.87 -6.14
N SER A 315 7.60 -2.42 -6.87
CA SER A 315 7.59 -1.08 -7.44
C SER A 315 7.61 0.00 -6.38
N HIS A 316 8.46 1.01 -6.58
CA HIS A 316 8.61 2.10 -5.63
C HIS A 316 7.41 3.06 -5.67
N VAL A 317 6.94 3.48 -4.49
CA VAL A 317 5.90 4.51 -4.33
C VAL A 317 6.60 5.82 -4.01
N VAL A 318 6.42 6.85 -4.83
CA VAL A 318 7.06 8.15 -4.63
C VAL A 318 6.76 8.76 -3.27
N THR A 319 7.74 9.49 -2.71
CA THR A 319 7.74 9.96 -1.32
C THR A 319 6.45 10.63 -0.90
N TRP A 320 5.95 11.64 -1.63
CA TRP A 320 4.70 12.33 -1.24
C TRP A 320 3.49 11.41 -1.14
N LEU A 321 3.39 10.40 -2.00
CA LEU A 321 2.29 9.46 -1.99
C LEU A 321 2.47 8.44 -0.85
N ASN A 322 3.69 7.95 -0.66
CA ASN A 322 4.06 7.02 0.41
C ASN A 322 3.79 7.64 1.79
N GLU A 323 4.34 8.83 2.05
CA GLU A 323 4.13 9.60 3.28
C GLU A 323 2.67 10.02 3.47
N GLY A 324 2.02 10.43 2.38
CA GLY A 324 0.62 10.84 2.43
C GLY A 324 -0.32 9.69 2.82
N ILE A 325 -0.08 8.49 2.29
CA ILE A 325 -0.84 7.28 2.68
C ILE A 325 -0.55 6.90 4.12
N ALA A 326 0.72 6.91 4.55
CA ALA A 326 1.13 6.58 5.91
C ALA A 326 0.48 7.49 6.96
N ASP A 327 0.52 8.81 6.78
CA ASP A 327 -0.14 9.76 7.69
C ASP A 327 -1.68 9.67 7.61
N TRP A 328 -2.25 9.46 6.42
CA TRP A 328 -3.70 9.28 6.27
C TRP A 328 -4.20 8.06 7.04
N ILE A 329 -3.56 6.89 6.86
CA ILE A 329 -4.01 5.66 7.51
C ILE A 329 -3.76 5.70 9.02
N ALA A 330 -2.71 6.37 9.49
CA ALA A 330 -2.52 6.65 10.92
C ALA A 330 -3.72 7.41 11.51
N GLY A 331 -4.26 8.41 10.80
CA GLY A 331 -5.46 9.13 11.21
C GLY A 331 -6.73 8.27 11.20
N VAL A 332 -6.84 7.30 10.29
CA VAL A 332 -7.96 6.36 10.22
C VAL A 332 -7.89 5.31 11.34
N ALA A 333 -6.72 4.72 11.56
CA ALA A 333 -6.51 3.65 12.53
C ALA A 333 -6.52 4.18 13.97
N VAL A 334 -5.96 5.37 14.19
CA VAL A 334 -5.77 6.00 15.51
C VAL A 334 -6.54 7.32 15.59
N PRO A 335 -7.88 7.30 15.57
CA PRO A 335 -8.70 8.52 15.51
C PRO A 335 -8.59 9.42 16.75
N SER A 336 -8.03 8.92 17.85
CA SER A 336 -7.76 9.69 19.07
C SER A 336 -6.58 10.65 18.93
N THR A 337 -5.67 10.44 17.97
CA THR A 337 -4.52 11.34 17.79
C THR A 337 -4.94 12.64 17.09
N PRO A 338 -4.60 13.83 17.64
CA PRO A 338 -4.83 15.10 16.95
C PRO A 338 -3.75 15.39 15.90
N GLU A 339 -2.63 14.65 15.92
CA GLU A 339 -1.40 15.01 15.22
C GLU A 339 -1.55 15.09 13.70
N ILE A 340 -2.27 14.15 13.09
CA ILE A 340 -2.49 14.15 11.63
C ILE A 340 -3.25 15.41 11.20
N ARG A 341 -4.35 15.73 11.89
CA ARG A 341 -5.12 16.96 11.60
C ARG A 341 -4.30 18.22 11.88
N ARG A 342 -3.49 18.22 12.94
CA ARG A 342 -2.60 19.34 13.28
C ARG A 342 -1.59 19.59 12.15
N ARG A 343 -0.92 18.54 11.66
CA ARG A 343 0.04 18.62 10.53
C ARG A 343 -0.63 19.10 9.25
N GLN A 344 -1.81 18.56 8.90
CA GLN A 344 -2.57 19.01 7.73
C GLN A 344 -2.94 20.51 7.83
N GLN A 345 -3.37 20.98 9.00
CA GLN A 345 -3.67 22.40 9.22
C GLN A 345 -2.41 23.28 9.18
N GLU A 346 -1.32 22.83 9.78
CA GLU A 346 -0.03 23.53 9.72
C GLU A 346 0.44 23.69 8.27
N ALA A 347 0.38 22.60 7.48
CA ALA A 347 0.74 22.61 6.08
C ALA A 347 -0.13 23.60 5.28
N ALA A 348 -1.45 23.55 5.44
CA ALA A 348 -2.36 24.50 4.79
C ALA A 348 -2.05 25.96 5.17
N ASN A 349 -1.70 26.24 6.43
CA ASN A 349 -1.30 27.58 6.87
C ASN A 349 0.00 28.04 6.20
N ARG A 350 1.02 27.17 6.12
CA ARG A 350 2.28 27.48 5.44
C ARG A 350 2.09 27.70 3.94
N LEU A 351 1.27 26.90 3.28
CA LEU A 351 0.93 27.08 1.86
C LEU A 351 0.21 28.41 1.61
N ARG A 352 -0.72 28.82 2.49
CA ARG A 352 -1.38 30.13 2.40
C ARG A 352 -0.42 31.31 2.54
N GLN A 353 0.65 31.15 3.32
CA GLN A 353 1.67 32.19 3.50
C GLN A 353 2.64 32.27 2.33
N SER A 354 3.02 31.12 1.76
CA SER A 354 4.05 31.03 0.73
C SER A 354 3.52 31.08 -0.70
N GLY A 355 2.29 30.63 -0.94
CA GLY A 355 1.71 30.53 -2.28
C GLY A 355 2.20 29.31 -3.10
N SER A 356 3.10 28.49 -2.56
CA SER A 356 3.70 27.34 -3.25
C SER A 356 4.05 26.23 -2.26
N PHE A 357 4.28 25.01 -2.74
CA PHE A 357 4.79 23.93 -1.88
C PHE A 357 6.21 24.16 -1.37
N GLN A 358 6.94 25.13 -1.95
CA GLN A 358 8.36 25.37 -1.77
C GLN A 358 9.19 24.10 -2.13
N GLN A 359 10.28 24.26 -2.88
CA GLN A 359 11.09 23.15 -3.39
C GLN A 359 10.30 22.22 -4.35
N GLN A 360 10.77 20.98 -4.52
CA GLN A 360 10.24 20.02 -5.48
C GLN A 360 9.35 18.97 -4.81
N PHE A 361 8.20 19.37 -4.23
CA PHE A 361 7.35 18.50 -3.40
C PHE A 361 7.03 17.13 -4.03
N TYR A 362 6.74 17.08 -5.33
CA TYR A 362 6.39 15.84 -6.01
C TYR A 362 7.58 14.99 -6.47
N THR A 363 8.80 15.52 -6.47
CA THR A 363 10.00 14.83 -6.97
C THR A 363 11.13 14.73 -5.95
N SER A 364 10.97 15.34 -4.78
CA SER A 364 11.94 15.24 -3.69
C SER A 364 11.90 13.84 -3.08
N GLU A 365 13.10 13.28 -2.83
CA GLU A 365 13.24 12.06 -2.05
C GLU A 365 12.96 12.31 -0.56
N ASP A 366 13.24 13.54 -0.10
CA ASP A 366 13.05 13.97 1.28
C ASP A 366 11.98 15.07 1.36
N LEU A 367 10.95 14.86 2.17
CA LEU A 367 9.98 15.91 2.49
C LEU A 367 10.39 16.66 3.76
N GLU A 368 10.13 17.97 3.79
CA GLU A 368 10.19 18.73 5.03
C GLU A 368 9.06 18.30 5.97
N SER A 369 9.27 18.36 7.28
CA SER A 369 8.30 17.84 8.28
C SER A 369 6.87 18.39 8.13
N TRP A 370 6.69 19.61 7.61
CA TRP A 370 5.36 20.18 7.38
C TRP A 370 4.70 19.67 6.09
N GLN A 371 5.48 19.24 5.09
CA GLN A 371 4.98 18.75 3.81
C GLN A 371 4.25 17.40 3.95
N TYR A 372 4.56 16.60 4.97
CA TYR A 372 3.80 15.38 5.34
C TYR A 372 2.31 15.69 5.54
N GLY A 373 2.00 16.83 6.18
CA GLY A 373 0.62 17.29 6.35
C GLY A 373 -0.07 17.61 5.02
N ALA A 374 0.66 18.19 4.06
CA ALA A 374 0.12 18.47 2.73
C ALA A 374 -0.11 17.16 1.94
N ALA A 375 0.88 16.27 1.93
CA ALA A 375 0.81 14.94 1.33
C ALA A 375 -0.40 14.14 1.84
N SER A 376 -0.57 14.05 3.16
CA SER A 376 -1.71 13.40 3.79
C SER A 376 -3.04 14.03 3.37
N SER A 377 -3.10 15.36 3.34
CA SER A 377 -4.32 16.07 2.93
C SER A 377 -4.67 15.88 1.46
N ILE A 378 -3.68 15.75 0.56
CA ILE A 378 -3.87 15.43 -0.85
C ILE A 378 -4.40 14.01 -1.01
N VAL A 379 -3.77 13.02 -0.37
CA VAL A 379 -4.23 11.62 -0.39
C VAL A 379 -5.66 11.52 0.12
N GLN A 380 -5.97 12.16 1.25
CA GLN A 380 -7.33 12.20 1.78
C GLN A 380 -8.33 12.84 0.79
N MET A 381 -7.94 13.92 0.10
CA MET A 381 -8.77 14.56 -0.92
C MET A 381 -9.07 13.61 -2.08
N LEU A 382 -8.06 12.91 -2.59
CA LEU A 382 -8.21 11.97 -3.71
C LEU A 382 -9.12 10.78 -3.33
N ILE A 383 -8.93 10.20 -2.14
CA ILE A 383 -9.77 9.12 -1.61
C ILE A 383 -11.22 9.60 -1.43
N GLN A 384 -11.42 10.80 -0.86
CA GLN A 384 -12.76 11.37 -0.66
C GLN A 384 -13.47 11.70 -1.98
N ALA A 385 -12.73 12.10 -3.02
CA ALA A 385 -13.29 12.38 -4.32
C ALA A 385 -13.85 11.10 -4.96
N ASN A 386 -13.05 10.03 -4.98
CA ASN A 386 -13.49 8.71 -5.44
C ASN A 386 -12.49 7.62 -4.99
N PRO A 387 -12.87 6.71 -4.07
CA PRO A 387 -11.97 5.68 -3.57
C PRO A 387 -11.58 4.64 -4.63
N GLN A 388 -12.43 4.37 -5.62
CA GLN A 388 -12.11 3.43 -6.71
C GLN A 388 -11.08 4.04 -7.68
N GLN A 389 -11.14 5.36 -7.92
CA GLN A 389 -10.09 6.05 -8.67
C GLN A 389 -8.77 6.09 -7.90
N PHE A 390 -8.81 6.28 -6.58
CA PHE A 390 -7.59 6.24 -5.77
C PHE A 390 -6.96 4.84 -5.80
N GLN A 391 -7.78 3.80 -5.69
CA GLN A 391 -7.33 2.42 -5.85
C GLN A 391 -6.68 2.20 -7.22
N LEU A 392 -7.31 2.64 -8.31
CA LEU A 392 -6.74 2.56 -9.66
C LEU A 392 -5.41 3.33 -9.77
N PHE A 393 -5.34 4.53 -9.18
CA PHE A 393 -4.12 5.35 -9.16
C PHE A 393 -2.98 4.64 -8.44
N PHE A 394 -3.22 4.16 -7.22
CA PHE A 394 -2.19 3.48 -6.43
C PHE A 394 -1.77 2.15 -7.09
N ASN A 395 -2.73 1.36 -7.57
CA ASN A 395 -2.45 0.13 -8.29
C ASN A 395 -1.63 0.37 -9.54
N GLY A 396 -1.90 1.43 -10.32
CA GLY A 396 -1.09 1.72 -11.49
C GLY A 396 0.38 2.00 -11.15
N VAL A 397 0.68 2.73 -10.07
CA VAL A 397 2.06 2.92 -9.58
C VAL A 397 2.70 1.56 -9.26
N LYS A 398 1.97 0.71 -8.53
CA LYS A 398 2.44 -0.62 -8.16
C LYS A 398 2.50 -1.59 -9.35
N GLU A 399 1.85 -1.27 -10.45
CA GLU A 399 1.90 -2.05 -11.69
C GLU A 399 2.98 -1.55 -12.66
N GLY A 400 3.86 -0.64 -12.23
CA GLY A 400 5.00 -0.15 -12.99
C GLY A 400 4.70 1.07 -13.88
N TYR A 401 3.56 1.75 -13.71
CA TYR A 401 3.37 3.07 -14.29
C TYR A 401 4.12 4.12 -13.47
N THR A 402 4.55 5.20 -14.13
CA THR A 402 4.92 6.41 -13.38
C THR A 402 3.70 6.92 -12.60
N TRP A 403 3.91 7.60 -11.49
CA TRP A 403 2.79 8.13 -10.72
C TRP A 403 2.01 9.20 -11.50
N GLN A 404 2.66 9.94 -12.40
CA GLN A 404 1.99 10.90 -13.28
C GLN A 404 1.07 10.20 -14.27
N ASP A 405 1.55 9.15 -14.94
CA ASP A 405 0.73 8.36 -15.88
C ASP A 405 -0.42 7.66 -15.15
N SER A 406 -0.17 7.17 -13.94
CA SER A 406 -1.20 6.55 -13.13
C SER A 406 -2.25 7.55 -12.65
N LEU A 407 -1.84 8.77 -12.25
CA LEU A 407 -2.76 9.86 -11.90
C LEU A 407 -3.61 10.29 -13.10
N MET A 408 -2.99 10.44 -14.28
CA MET A 408 -3.68 10.73 -15.53
C MET A 408 -4.67 9.62 -15.88
N ARG A 409 -4.26 8.35 -15.78
CA ARG A 409 -5.13 7.20 -16.05
C ARG A 409 -6.32 7.14 -15.10
N ALA A 410 -6.11 7.43 -13.82
CA ALA A 410 -7.12 7.26 -12.78
C ALA A 410 -8.06 8.47 -12.61
N TYR A 411 -7.54 9.69 -12.71
CA TYR A 411 -8.29 10.93 -12.46
C TYR A 411 -8.39 11.84 -13.69
N GLY A 412 -7.66 11.55 -14.78
CA GLY A 412 -7.58 12.45 -15.93
C GLY A 412 -6.87 13.76 -15.61
N MET A 413 -5.98 13.76 -14.60
CA MET A 413 -5.32 14.96 -14.08
C MET A 413 -3.80 14.91 -14.28
N THR A 414 -3.20 16.07 -14.57
CA THR A 414 -1.75 16.28 -14.45
C THR A 414 -1.35 16.65 -13.01
N PRO A 415 -0.05 16.61 -12.67
CA PRO A 415 0.45 17.13 -11.38
C PRO A 415 0.06 18.59 -11.09
N GLU A 416 0.07 19.45 -12.10
CA GLU A 416 -0.33 20.86 -11.98
C GLU A 416 -1.82 20.98 -11.68
N GLU A 417 -2.65 20.18 -12.33
CA GLU A 417 -4.10 20.15 -12.07
C GLU A 417 -4.41 19.63 -10.67
N LEU A 418 -3.67 18.61 -10.19
CA LEU A 418 -3.76 18.12 -8.82
C LEU A 418 -3.42 19.23 -7.80
N THR A 419 -2.35 19.97 -8.06
CA THR A 419 -1.92 21.11 -7.24
C THR A 419 -3.00 22.19 -7.19
N ILE A 420 -3.58 22.54 -8.33
CA ILE A 420 -4.67 23.52 -8.42
C ILE A 420 -5.90 23.03 -7.66
N ALA A 421 -6.30 21.77 -7.83
CA ALA A 421 -7.45 21.18 -7.14
C ALA A 421 -7.25 21.20 -5.61
N TYR A 422 -6.05 20.84 -5.15
CA TYR A 422 -5.71 20.91 -3.73
C TYR A 422 -5.69 22.35 -3.22
N GLY A 423 -5.10 23.27 -3.98
CA GLY A 423 -5.09 24.70 -3.71
C GLY A 423 -6.51 25.25 -3.51
N GLN A 424 -7.44 24.93 -4.41
CA GLN A 424 -8.85 25.31 -4.27
C GLN A 424 -9.46 24.80 -2.96
N ARG A 425 -9.18 23.55 -2.57
CA ARG A 425 -9.70 22.95 -1.33
C ARG A 425 -9.21 23.67 -0.07
N ILE A 426 -8.00 24.21 -0.07
CA ILE A 426 -7.44 24.95 1.09
C ILE A 426 -7.66 26.47 1.01
N GLY A 427 -8.37 26.96 -0.02
CA GLY A 427 -8.67 28.39 -0.22
C GLY A 427 -7.57 29.18 -0.94
N LEU A 428 -6.72 28.50 -1.71
CA LEU A 428 -5.59 29.05 -2.45
C LEU A 428 -5.59 28.58 -3.93
N PRO A 429 -6.51 29.08 -4.78
CA PRO A 429 -6.73 28.56 -6.15
C PRO A 429 -5.55 28.78 -7.12
N ARG A 430 -4.51 29.51 -6.71
CA ARG A 430 -3.29 29.77 -7.50
C ARG A 430 -2.04 29.12 -6.85
N LEU A 431 -2.23 28.06 -6.07
CA LEU A 431 -1.12 27.30 -5.51
C LEU A 431 -0.25 26.75 -6.64
N THR A 432 1.06 26.99 -6.57
CA THR A 432 2.02 26.41 -7.52
C THR A 432 2.66 25.15 -6.93
N PRO A 433 3.00 24.15 -7.78
CA PRO A 433 3.65 22.92 -7.34
C PRO A 433 5.02 23.15 -6.70
#